data_AF-A0A672GKG0-F1
#
_entry.id   AF-A0A672GKG0-F1
#
_cell.length_a   1.000
_cell.length_b   1.000
_cell.length_c   1.000
_cell.angle_alpha   90.00
_cell.angle_beta   90.00
_cell.angle_gamma   90.00
#
_symmetry.space_group_name_H-M   'P 1'
#
loop_
_entity.id
_entity.type
_entity.pdbx_description
1 polymer ?
#
loop_
_entity_poly.entity_id
_entity_poly.type
_entity_poly.pdbx_seq_one_letter_code
_entity_poly.pdbx_strand_id
1 'polypeptide(L)'
;MPGPVKETDLTERIEAFLSDLKRGGSGTGPLRGSGETARETTALLRKIIAQARWSSAGDLMEIIRKEGRRMTAAQPSETTVGNMIRRVLKIIREEYARSRGSSEEADQQESLHKLLTSGGLSEENFRQHFAALKANVIEAINELLTELDKRWFTVIMTIGRSRTVEAFLKDAARKRKFHVIVAECAPFCQGHEMATSLSKAGIETTVIADAAIFAVMSRVNKVIIGTQTVLANGGLRAVNGTHTLALAAKHHSTPLIVCAPMFKLSPQVRKHPALSGSCIFFLHISGEILSKVNVHCPVFDYVPPELITLFISNIGGHAPSYIYRLMSELYHPEDHEL
;
A
#
# COMPACT_ATOMS: atom_id res chain seq x y z
N MET A 1 15.21 40.21 23.68
CA MET A 1 14.23 39.31 24.35
C MET A 1 13.09 39.01 23.39
N PRO A 2 12.88 37.76 22.92
CA PRO A 2 11.64 37.37 22.26
C PRO A 2 10.60 36.98 23.32
N GLY A 3 9.48 37.70 23.37
CA GLY A 3 8.54 37.76 24.48
C GLY A 3 7.43 36.67 24.56
N PRO A 4 6.53 36.79 25.55
CA PRO A 4 5.56 35.78 26.01
C PRO A 4 4.43 35.42 25.02
N VAL A 5 4.34 36.08 23.86
CA VAL A 5 3.28 35.89 22.86
C VAL A 5 3.34 34.51 22.17
N LYS A 6 4.52 33.86 22.14
CA LYS A 6 4.67 32.53 21.51
C LYS A 6 4.20 31.38 22.40
N GLU A 7 4.25 31.52 23.72
CA GLU A 7 3.83 30.46 24.66
C GLU A 7 2.30 30.38 24.80
N THR A 8 1.61 31.51 24.62
CA THR A 8 0.13 31.58 24.65
C THR A 8 -0.50 30.91 23.42
N ASP A 9 0.09 31.06 22.22
CA ASP A 9 -0.40 30.43 20.99
C ASP A 9 -0.28 28.88 21.03
N LEU A 10 0.76 28.34 21.68
CA LEU A 10 0.94 26.89 21.81
C LEU A 10 -0.07 26.28 22.78
N THR A 11 -0.31 26.94 23.92
CA THR A 11 -1.24 26.45 24.94
C THR A 11 -2.68 26.50 24.44
N GLU A 12 -3.10 27.57 23.74
CA GLU A 12 -4.40 27.63 23.08
C GLU A 12 -4.61 26.49 22.08
N ARG A 13 -3.57 26.16 21.31
CA ARG A 13 -3.64 25.09 20.30
C ARG A 13 -3.68 23.68 20.91
N ILE A 14 -3.02 23.47 22.04
CA ILE A 14 -3.13 22.23 22.81
C ILE A 14 -4.56 22.10 23.36
N GLU A 15 -5.14 23.15 23.93
CA GLU A 15 -6.52 23.13 24.44
C GLU A 15 -7.55 22.91 23.32
N ALA A 16 -7.33 23.54 22.15
CA ALA A 16 -8.17 23.29 20.96
C ALA A 16 -8.11 21.82 20.52
N PHE A 17 -6.91 21.24 20.46
CA PHE A 17 -6.72 19.82 20.12
C PHE A 17 -7.35 18.88 21.16
N LEU A 18 -7.27 19.20 22.45
CA LEU A 18 -7.92 18.43 23.52
C LEU A 18 -9.45 18.52 23.43
N SER A 19 -9.99 19.69 23.08
CA SER A 19 -11.42 19.87 22.82
C SER A 19 -11.88 19.03 21.62
N ASP A 20 -11.11 19.03 20.53
CA ASP A 20 -11.40 18.24 19.34
C ASP A 20 -11.31 16.74 19.60
N LEU A 21 -10.33 16.27 20.40
CA LEU A 21 -10.24 14.88 20.85
C LEU A 21 -11.46 14.43 21.66
N LYS A 22 -11.90 15.27 22.61
CA LYS A 22 -13.10 15.00 23.43
C LYS A 22 -14.37 14.95 22.58
N ARG A 23 -14.47 15.84 21.57
CA ARG A 23 -15.61 15.87 20.63
C ARG A 23 -15.58 14.72 19.62
N GLY A 24 -14.40 14.27 19.22
CA GLY A 24 -14.18 13.18 18.25
C GLY A 24 -14.85 11.86 18.66
N GLY A 25 -14.95 11.58 19.96
CA GLY A 25 -15.69 10.42 20.49
C GLY A 25 -17.19 10.37 20.16
N SER A 26 -17.78 11.49 19.74
CA SER A 26 -19.20 11.61 19.36
C SER A 26 -19.47 11.50 17.86
N GLY A 27 -18.44 11.30 17.02
CA GLY A 27 -18.58 11.18 15.57
C GLY A 27 -18.82 12.49 14.81
N THR A 28 -18.77 13.65 15.47
CA THR A 28 -19.08 14.97 14.89
C THR A 28 -17.87 15.93 14.81
N GLY A 29 -16.68 15.52 15.26
CA GLY A 29 -15.47 16.34 15.26
C GLY A 29 -14.65 16.31 13.96
N PRO A 30 -13.66 17.22 13.80
CA PRO A 30 -12.76 17.28 12.64
C PRO A 30 -11.78 16.10 12.55
N LEU A 31 -11.44 15.47 13.67
CA LEU A 31 -10.55 14.30 13.74
C LEU A 31 -11.35 13.00 13.54
N ARG A 32 -11.69 12.66 12.28
CA ARG A 32 -12.54 11.49 11.97
C ARG A 32 -11.79 10.19 11.74
N GLY A 33 -10.46 10.22 11.58
CA GLY A 33 -9.66 9.05 11.22
C GLY A 33 -8.41 8.90 12.07
N SER A 34 -8.06 7.65 12.40
CA SER A 34 -6.83 7.29 13.13
C SER A 34 -5.56 7.87 12.51
N GLY A 35 -5.48 7.94 11.18
CA GLY A 35 -4.36 8.55 10.46
C GLY A 35 -4.29 10.07 10.59
N GLU A 36 -5.44 10.75 10.62
CA GLU A 36 -5.52 12.20 10.81
C GLU A 36 -5.18 12.57 12.26
N THR A 37 -5.70 11.82 13.23
CA THR A 37 -5.34 11.92 14.65
C THR A 37 -3.84 11.69 14.85
N ALA A 38 -3.24 10.69 14.19
CA ALA A 38 -1.80 10.44 14.28
C ALA A 38 -0.97 11.59 13.69
N ARG A 39 -1.41 12.16 12.56
CA ARG A 39 -0.75 13.29 11.90
C ARG A 39 -0.79 14.55 12.77
N GLU A 40 -1.97 14.93 13.25
CA GLU A 40 -2.16 16.11 14.09
C GLU A 40 -1.42 15.97 15.43
N THR A 41 -1.46 14.78 16.05
CA THR A 41 -0.68 14.49 17.28
C THR A 41 0.82 14.71 17.03
N THR A 42 1.35 14.17 15.93
CA THR A 42 2.78 14.28 15.60
C THR A 42 3.18 15.71 15.26
N ALA A 43 2.32 16.43 14.53
CA ALA A 43 2.53 17.84 14.21
C ALA A 43 2.50 18.74 15.45
N LEU A 44 1.64 18.44 16.42
CA LEU A 44 1.58 19.12 17.72
C LEU A 44 2.85 18.85 18.54
N LEU A 45 3.27 17.58 18.64
CA LEU A 45 4.51 17.19 19.33
C LEU A 45 5.74 17.88 18.74
N ARG A 46 5.83 17.98 17.40
CA ARG A 46 6.89 18.73 16.72
C ARG A 46 6.94 20.19 17.17
N LYS A 47 5.79 20.86 17.26
CA LYS A 47 5.71 22.26 17.72
C LYS A 47 6.11 22.41 19.17
N ILE A 48 5.67 21.51 20.04
CA ILE A 48 6.06 21.47 21.45
C ILE A 48 7.59 21.36 21.56
N ILE A 49 8.22 20.43 20.84
CA ILE A 49 9.68 20.22 20.88
C ILE A 49 10.44 21.43 20.33
N ALA A 50 9.93 22.05 19.26
CA ALA A 50 10.55 23.22 18.66
C ALA A 50 10.52 24.44 19.59
N GLN A 51 9.41 24.65 20.31
CA GLN A 51 9.22 25.83 21.18
C GLN A 51 9.70 25.62 22.62
N ALA A 52 9.69 24.39 23.13
CA ALA A 52 10.17 24.08 24.46
C ALA A 52 11.66 24.42 24.61
N ARG A 53 11.98 25.01 25.77
CA ARG A 53 13.35 25.18 26.24
C ARG A 53 13.66 24.01 27.17
N TRP A 54 14.67 23.24 26.84
CA TRP A 54 15.11 22.09 27.61
C TRP A 54 16.63 22.02 27.60
N SER A 55 17.20 21.63 28.74
CA SER A 55 18.64 21.48 28.97
C SER A 55 19.11 20.05 28.71
N SER A 56 18.25 19.08 29.00
CA SER A 56 18.56 17.65 28.90
C SER A 56 17.50 16.92 28.09
N ALA A 57 17.89 15.80 27.47
CA ALA A 57 16.94 14.89 26.82
C ALA A 57 15.91 14.33 27.83
N GLY A 58 16.29 14.21 29.11
CA GLY A 58 15.40 13.82 30.20
C GLY A 58 14.28 14.83 30.42
N ASP A 59 14.63 16.12 30.47
CA ASP A 59 13.65 17.21 30.61
C ASP A 59 12.65 17.21 29.45
N LEU A 60 13.15 17.03 28.23
CA LEU A 60 12.31 16.93 27.03
C LEU A 60 11.34 15.75 27.10
N MET A 61 11.82 14.58 27.52
CA MET A 61 10.98 13.39 27.68
C MET A 61 9.90 13.60 28.75
N GLU A 62 10.20 14.26 29.86
CA GLU A 62 9.21 14.57 30.90
C GLU A 62 8.15 15.57 30.42
N ILE A 63 8.54 16.59 29.67
CA ILE A 63 7.59 17.54 29.04
C ILE A 63 6.62 16.77 28.13
N ILE A 64 7.14 15.90 27.26
CA ILE A 64 6.32 15.11 26.34
C ILE A 64 5.45 14.10 27.09
N ARG A 65 5.95 13.46 28.17
CA ARG A 65 5.14 12.56 29.01
C ARG A 65 4.03 13.31 29.72
N LYS A 66 4.28 14.51 30.22
CA LYS A 66 3.27 15.35 30.88
C LYS A 66 2.14 15.71 29.92
N GLU A 67 2.45 16.26 28.76
CA GLU A 67 1.43 16.58 27.75
C GLU A 67 0.78 15.32 27.18
N GLY A 68 1.55 14.24 27.02
CA GLY A 68 1.04 12.95 26.57
C GLY A 68 0.01 12.31 27.52
N ARG A 69 0.23 12.43 28.83
CA ARG A 69 -0.74 11.99 29.85
C ARG A 69 -2.04 12.79 29.75
N ARG A 70 -1.96 14.11 29.52
CA ARG A 70 -3.15 14.98 29.34
C ARG A 70 -3.93 14.60 28.08
N MET A 71 -3.26 14.40 26.95
CA MET A 71 -3.88 14.00 25.69
C MET A 71 -4.53 12.61 25.76
N THR A 72 -3.87 11.65 26.42
CA THR A 72 -4.40 10.28 26.59
C THR A 72 -5.61 10.26 27.53
N ALA A 73 -5.59 11.09 28.58
CA ALA A 73 -6.72 11.20 29.51
C ALA A 73 -7.95 11.88 28.88
N ALA A 74 -7.75 12.73 27.86
CA ALA A 74 -8.85 13.40 27.18
C ALA A 74 -9.75 12.43 26.40
N GLN A 75 -9.19 11.35 25.86
CA GLN A 75 -9.96 10.29 25.20
C GLN A 75 -9.24 8.93 25.32
N PRO A 76 -9.49 8.15 26.39
CA PRO A 76 -8.78 6.90 26.64
C PRO A 76 -9.02 5.79 25.59
N SER A 77 -10.14 5.85 24.86
CA SER A 77 -10.46 4.90 23.80
C SER A 77 -9.60 5.08 22.54
N GLU A 78 -9.08 6.29 22.30
CA GLU A 78 -8.28 6.61 21.12
C GLU A 78 -6.80 6.33 21.41
N THR A 79 -6.40 5.07 21.23
CA THR A 79 -5.02 4.62 21.54
C THR A 79 -3.95 5.18 20.57
N THR A 80 -4.35 5.73 19.42
CA THR A 80 -3.43 6.26 18.40
C THR A 80 -2.55 7.38 18.92
N VAL A 81 -3.14 8.31 19.69
CA VAL A 81 -2.45 9.45 20.30
C VAL A 81 -1.32 8.94 21.22
N GLY A 82 -1.66 8.00 22.12
CA GLY A 82 -0.70 7.36 23.01
C GLY A 82 0.41 6.62 22.27
N ASN A 83 0.07 5.92 21.17
CA ASN A 83 1.06 5.23 20.33
C ASN A 83 2.02 6.21 19.66
N MET A 84 1.53 7.34 19.14
CA MET A 84 2.38 8.36 18.53
C MET A 84 3.31 9.03 19.54
N ILE A 85 2.83 9.32 20.74
CA ILE A 85 3.66 9.86 21.84
C ILE A 85 4.79 8.88 22.18
N ARG A 86 4.48 7.58 22.33
CA ARG A 86 5.50 6.55 22.60
C ARG A 86 6.53 6.45 21.47
N ARG A 87 6.09 6.57 20.20
CA ARG A 87 6.99 6.56 19.04
C ARG A 87 7.94 7.77 19.05
N VAL A 88 7.43 8.96 19.34
CA VAL A 88 8.26 10.18 19.47
C VAL A 88 9.24 10.06 20.66
N LEU A 89 8.81 9.52 21.80
CA LEU A 89 9.72 9.25 22.92
C LEU A 89 10.82 8.25 22.56
N LYS A 90 10.53 7.25 21.73
CA LYS A 90 11.53 6.30 21.23
C LYS A 90 12.54 7.00 20.31
N ILE A 91 12.07 7.83 19.37
CA ILE A 91 12.94 8.63 18.49
C ILE A 91 13.91 9.47 19.31
N ILE A 92 13.44 10.15 20.36
CA ILE A 92 14.32 10.96 21.22
C ILE A 92 15.42 10.11 21.89
N ARG A 93 15.09 8.90 22.33
CA ARG A 93 16.08 7.98 22.91
C ARG A 93 17.10 7.50 21.89
N GLU A 94 16.64 7.13 20.69
CA GLU A 94 17.51 6.66 19.60
C GLU A 94 18.45 7.77 19.11
N GLU A 95 17.94 9.00 18.92
CA GLU A 95 18.77 10.15 18.53
C GLU A 95 19.77 10.54 19.62
N TYR A 96 19.40 10.41 20.90
CA TYR A 96 20.32 10.63 22.01
C TYR A 96 21.42 9.57 22.07
N ALA A 97 21.08 8.29 21.88
CA ALA A 97 22.03 7.19 21.83
C ALA A 97 23.01 7.33 20.65
N ARG A 98 22.50 7.71 19.46
CA ARG A 98 23.32 8.02 18.28
C ARG A 98 24.26 9.20 18.53
N SER A 99 23.79 10.26 19.19
CA SER A 99 24.62 11.42 19.55
C SER A 99 25.71 11.09 20.58
N ARG A 100 25.50 10.06 21.40
CA ARG A 100 26.47 9.57 22.39
C ARG A 100 27.52 8.62 21.78
N GLY A 101 27.35 8.19 20.53
CA GLY A 101 28.28 7.29 19.83
C GLY A 101 28.10 5.80 20.17
N SER A 102 26.92 5.38 20.66
CA SER A 102 26.62 3.95 20.82
C SER A 102 26.31 3.33 19.46
N SER A 103 27.15 2.41 19.00
CA SER A 103 26.97 1.63 17.77
C SER A 103 25.76 0.70 17.86
N GLU A 104 25.00 0.57 16.76
CA GLU A 104 23.79 -0.25 16.62
C GLU A 104 24.02 -1.76 16.84
N GLU A 105 25.28 -2.23 16.82
CA GLU A 105 25.61 -3.66 16.95
C GLU A 105 25.50 -4.21 18.38
N ALA A 106 25.57 -3.36 19.42
CA ALA A 106 25.45 -3.81 20.81
C ALA A 106 23.98 -4.03 21.25
N ASP A 107 23.01 -3.40 20.58
CA ASP A 107 21.60 -3.37 21.00
C ASP A 107 20.79 -4.61 20.59
N GLN A 108 21.19 -5.32 19.52
CA GLN A 108 20.42 -6.48 19.03
C GLN A 108 20.50 -7.69 19.97
N GLN A 109 21.64 -7.92 20.63
CA GLN A 109 21.80 -8.99 21.62
C GLN A 109 21.20 -8.65 22.98
N GLU A 110 21.11 -7.36 23.34
CA GLU A 110 20.49 -6.91 24.60
C GLU A 110 18.95 -6.98 24.57
N SER A 111 18.32 -6.93 23.38
CA SER A 111 16.89 -6.71 23.23
C SER A 111 16.00 -7.86 23.72
N LEU A 112 16.45 -9.12 23.70
CA LEU A 112 15.65 -10.24 24.24
C LEU A 112 15.76 -10.34 25.78
N HIS A 113 16.93 -10.05 26.34
CA HIS A 113 17.17 -10.12 27.77
C HIS A 113 16.52 -8.92 28.51
N LYS A 114 16.62 -7.69 27.97
CA LYS A 114 15.97 -6.48 28.54
C LYS A 114 14.43 -6.53 28.50
N LEU A 115 13.82 -7.23 27.53
CA LEU A 115 12.36 -7.42 27.46
C LEU A 115 11.83 -8.30 28.59
N LEU A 116 12.60 -9.30 29.03
CA LEU A 116 12.25 -10.22 30.10
C LEU A 116 12.57 -9.66 31.50
N THR A 117 13.56 -8.77 31.63
CA THR A 117 13.97 -8.15 32.90
C THR A 117 13.40 -6.75 33.10
N SER A 118 12.11 -6.54 32.79
CA SER A 118 11.41 -5.23 32.91
C SER A 118 11.16 -4.75 34.36
N GLY A 119 12.08 -5.05 35.29
CA GLY A 119 12.07 -4.61 36.68
C GLY A 119 13.08 -3.53 37.03
N GLY A 120 13.92 -3.09 36.09
CA GLY A 120 14.93 -2.06 36.38
C GLY A 120 15.47 -1.44 35.12
N LEU A 121 14.74 -0.47 34.55
CA LEU A 121 15.37 0.46 33.62
C LEU A 121 16.30 1.33 34.45
N SER A 122 17.60 1.04 34.34
CA SER A 122 18.66 1.97 34.67
C SER A 122 18.25 3.36 34.19
N GLU A 123 18.22 4.31 35.13
CA GLU A 123 18.26 5.74 34.81
C GLU A 123 19.57 6.00 34.06
N GLU A 124 19.58 5.68 32.77
CA GLU A 124 20.65 6.09 31.89
C GLU A 124 20.69 7.61 31.95
N ASN A 125 21.86 8.13 32.32
CA ASN A 125 22.08 9.55 32.55
C ASN A 125 21.79 10.36 31.27
N PHE A 126 20.52 10.75 31.06
CA PHE A 126 20.07 11.65 30.00
C PHE A 126 20.55 13.10 30.20
N ARG A 127 21.46 13.33 31.14
CA ARG A 127 21.92 14.64 31.59
C ARG A 127 22.91 15.32 30.65
N GLN A 128 23.51 14.59 29.69
CA GLN A 128 24.48 15.19 28.77
C GLN A 128 23.77 16.06 27.73
N HIS A 129 24.29 17.27 27.52
CA HIS A 129 23.73 18.23 26.58
C HIS A 129 24.41 18.10 25.21
N PHE A 130 23.61 17.90 24.17
CA PHE A 130 24.07 17.89 22.79
C PHE A 130 23.32 18.96 22.01
N ALA A 131 24.05 19.96 21.49
CA ALA A 131 23.46 21.08 20.76
C ALA A 131 22.72 20.66 19.47
N ALA A 132 23.18 19.58 18.81
CA ALA A 132 22.60 19.05 17.59
C ALA A 132 21.33 18.20 17.80
N LEU A 133 21.09 17.71 19.03
CA LEU A 133 19.98 16.78 19.31
C LEU A 133 18.62 17.37 18.96
N LYS A 134 18.43 18.67 19.21
CA LYS A 134 17.17 19.34 18.88
C LYS A 134 16.90 19.35 17.37
N ALA A 135 17.92 19.56 16.55
CA ALA A 135 17.77 19.55 15.10
C ALA A 135 17.46 18.14 14.60
N ASN A 136 18.22 17.13 15.06
CA ASN A 136 18.05 15.73 14.65
C ASN A 136 16.67 15.19 15.03
N VAL A 137 16.18 15.49 16.23
CA VAL A 137 14.84 15.07 16.67
C VAL A 137 13.75 15.73 15.81
N ILE A 138 13.90 17.01 15.45
CA ILE A 138 12.93 17.70 14.58
C ILE A 138 12.95 17.08 13.17
N GLU A 139 14.13 16.75 12.64
CA GLU A 139 14.28 16.09 11.34
C GLU A 139 13.64 14.70 11.33
N ALA A 140 13.93 13.86 12.33
CA ALA A 140 13.32 12.53 12.47
C ALA A 140 11.78 12.58 12.62
N ILE A 141 11.25 13.60 13.30
CA ILE A 141 9.79 13.81 13.39
C ILE A 141 9.21 14.29 12.05
N ASN A 142 9.94 15.12 11.28
CA ASN A 142 9.53 15.49 9.94
C ASN A 142 9.52 14.28 9.01
N GLU A 143 10.51 13.39 9.11
CA GLU A 143 10.52 12.13 8.37
C GLU A 143 9.29 11.27 8.73
N LEU A 144 8.99 11.11 10.02
CA LEU A 144 7.79 10.43 10.49
C LEU A 144 6.50 11.09 9.96
N LEU A 145 6.44 12.43 9.93
CA LEU A 145 5.31 13.14 9.31
C LEU A 145 5.23 12.84 7.83
N THR A 146 6.34 12.83 7.08
CA THR A 146 6.30 12.44 5.66
C THR A 146 5.88 10.99 5.46
N GLU A 147 6.23 10.08 6.37
CA GLU A 147 5.78 8.69 6.37
C GLU A 147 4.25 8.57 6.61
N LEU A 148 3.71 9.35 7.55
CA LEU A 148 2.27 9.43 7.82
C LEU A 148 1.50 10.16 6.70
N ASP A 149 2.15 11.12 6.05
CA ASP A 149 1.62 11.94 4.97
C ASP A 149 1.58 11.19 3.64
N LYS A 150 2.38 10.13 3.50
CA LYS A 150 2.14 9.07 2.52
C LYS A 150 0.79 8.44 2.87
N ARG A 151 -0.29 9.10 2.43
CA ARG A 151 -1.50 8.39 2.02
C ARG A 151 -0.98 7.24 1.19
N TRP A 152 -1.28 6.02 1.60
CA TRP A 152 -1.02 4.84 0.82
C TRP A 152 -1.91 4.97 -0.41
N PHE A 153 -1.53 5.84 -1.35
CA PHE A 153 -2.09 5.94 -2.68
C PHE A 153 -1.76 4.59 -3.27
N THR A 154 -2.67 3.66 -3.05
CA THR A 154 -2.48 2.28 -3.46
C THR A 154 -2.48 2.36 -4.98
N VAL A 155 -1.31 2.19 -5.57
CA VAL A 155 -1.17 2.16 -7.02
C VAL A 155 -1.54 0.76 -7.44
N ILE A 156 -2.65 0.66 -8.15
CA ILE A 156 -3.17 -0.59 -8.70
C ILE A 156 -2.81 -0.62 -10.18
N MET A 157 -2.29 -1.74 -10.64
CA MET A 157 -2.07 -1.95 -12.07
C MET A 157 -3.05 -2.98 -12.64
N THR A 158 -3.56 -2.72 -13.84
CA THR A 158 -4.46 -3.62 -14.57
C THR A 158 -4.11 -3.62 -16.06
N ILE A 159 -4.58 -4.63 -16.80
CA ILE A 159 -4.28 -4.81 -18.23
C ILE A 159 -5.56 -5.06 -19.03
N GLY A 160 -5.65 -4.41 -20.19
CA GLY A 160 -6.77 -4.55 -21.12
C GLY A 160 -8.10 -4.09 -20.53
N ARG A 161 -9.18 -4.75 -20.93
CA ARG A 161 -10.55 -4.43 -20.48
C ARG A 161 -11.20 -5.63 -19.80
N SER A 162 -11.63 -5.45 -18.55
CA SER A 162 -12.43 -6.44 -17.83
C SER A 162 -13.57 -5.77 -17.08
N ARG A 163 -14.81 -6.15 -17.40
CA ARG A 163 -16.01 -5.61 -16.74
C ARG A 163 -16.04 -5.93 -15.24
N THR A 164 -15.57 -7.11 -14.85
CA THR A 164 -15.51 -7.53 -13.44
C THR A 164 -14.52 -6.67 -12.65
N VAL A 165 -13.32 -6.43 -13.20
CA VAL A 165 -12.31 -5.58 -12.56
C VAL A 165 -12.77 -4.13 -12.53
N GLU A 166 -13.35 -3.63 -13.62
CA GLU A 166 -13.91 -2.28 -13.68
C GLU A 166 -14.98 -2.06 -12.61
N ALA A 167 -15.93 -2.99 -12.46
CA ALA A 167 -16.96 -2.92 -11.43
C ALA A 167 -16.35 -2.98 -10.02
N PHE A 168 -15.37 -3.86 -9.80
CA PHE A 168 -14.66 -3.99 -8.53
C PHE A 168 -13.96 -2.68 -8.13
N LEU A 169 -13.26 -2.04 -9.07
CA LEU A 169 -12.58 -0.77 -8.83
C LEU A 169 -13.58 0.37 -8.59
N LYS A 170 -14.66 0.45 -9.37
CA LYS A 170 -15.70 1.48 -9.19
C LYS A 170 -16.39 1.38 -7.83
N ASP A 171 -16.65 0.16 -7.34
CA ASP A 171 -17.24 -0.01 -6.02
C ASP A 171 -16.28 0.40 -4.90
N ALA A 172 -15.01 0.02 -5.01
CA ALA A 172 -13.96 0.43 -4.08
C ALA A 172 -13.77 1.97 -4.05
N ALA A 173 -13.90 2.63 -5.20
CA ALA A 173 -13.71 4.07 -5.35
C ALA A 173 -14.73 4.92 -4.58
N ARG A 174 -15.91 4.36 -4.25
CA ARG A 174 -16.93 5.07 -3.46
C ARG A 174 -16.44 5.42 -2.04
N LYS A 175 -15.56 4.58 -1.48
CA LYS A 175 -15.09 4.71 -0.09
C LYS A 175 -13.63 5.16 0.02
N ARG A 176 -12.82 4.90 -1.00
CA ARG A 176 -11.36 5.12 -0.96
C ARG A 176 -10.88 5.79 -2.24
N LYS A 177 -9.92 6.70 -2.10
CA LYS A 177 -9.19 7.29 -3.23
C LYS A 177 -7.93 6.47 -3.49
N PHE A 178 -7.69 6.10 -4.73
CA PHE A 178 -6.52 5.35 -5.17
C PHE A 178 -6.21 5.67 -6.63
N HIS A 179 -5.03 5.27 -7.08
CA HIS A 179 -4.55 5.50 -8.43
C HIS A 179 -4.51 4.19 -9.21
N VAL A 180 -4.98 4.20 -10.46
CA VAL A 180 -5.01 3.01 -11.32
C VAL A 180 -4.18 3.23 -12.57
N ILE A 181 -3.23 2.33 -12.81
CA ILE A 181 -2.43 2.28 -14.03
C ILE A 181 -3.02 1.19 -14.93
N VAL A 182 -3.47 1.58 -16.12
CA VAL A 182 -4.09 0.69 -17.10
C VAL A 182 -3.13 0.49 -18.26
N ALA A 183 -2.65 -0.74 -18.43
CA ALA A 183 -1.93 -1.15 -19.63
C ALA A 183 -2.92 -1.37 -20.78
N GLU A 184 -2.62 -0.80 -21.95
CA GLU A 184 -3.56 -0.72 -23.07
C GLU A 184 -3.89 -2.04 -23.75
N CYS A 185 -3.01 -3.06 -23.67
CA CYS A 185 -3.17 -4.36 -24.32
C CYS A 185 -3.22 -4.22 -25.86
N ALA A 186 -2.12 -3.76 -26.44
CA ALA A 186 -1.90 -3.75 -27.88
C ALA A 186 -1.92 -5.19 -28.42
N PRO A 187 -2.54 -5.47 -29.59
CA PRO A 187 -2.87 -4.52 -30.66
C PRO A 187 -4.27 -3.90 -30.59
N PHE A 188 -5.20 -4.44 -29.81
CA PHE A 188 -6.60 -3.98 -29.80
C PHE A 188 -6.84 -2.72 -28.95
N CYS A 189 -5.88 -2.33 -28.11
CA CYS A 189 -5.92 -1.14 -27.25
C CYS A 189 -7.20 -1.02 -26.40
N GLN A 190 -7.78 -2.15 -26.00
CA GLN A 190 -9.05 -2.19 -25.26
C GLN A 190 -8.97 -1.50 -23.89
N GLY A 191 -7.77 -1.35 -23.33
CA GLY A 191 -7.55 -0.64 -22.06
C GLY A 191 -7.96 0.82 -22.10
N HIS A 192 -7.98 1.48 -23.27
CA HIS A 192 -8.37 2.89 -23.41
C HIS A 192 -9.84 3.12 -23.01
N GLU A 193 -10.71 2.19 -23.38
CA GLU A 193 -12.13 2.24 -23.02
C GLU A 193 -12.34 2.07 -21.51
N MET A 194 -11.58 1.15 -20.90
CA MET A 194 -11.62 0.91 -19.45
C MET A 194 -11.11 2.14 -18.69
N ALA A 195 -9.99 2.72 -19.11
CA ALA A 195 -9.44 3.93 -18.52
C ALA A 195 -10.42 5.11 -18.60
N THR A 196 -11.06 5.31 -19.77
CA THR A 196 -12.09 6.33 -19.95
C THR A 196 -13.26 6.13 -18.98
N SER A 197 -13.70 4.88 -18.80
CA SER A 197 -14.81 4.53 -17.91
C SER A 197 -14.48 4.74 -16.43
N LEU A 198 -13.24 4.46 -16.02
CA LEU A 198 -12.75 4.71 -14.66
C LEU A 198 -12.55 6.20 -14.38
N SER A 199 -12.01 6.95 -15.35
CA SER A 199 -11.86 8.40 -15.25
C SER A 199 -13.22 9.10 -15.08
N LYS A 200 -14.25 8.68 -15.83
CA LYS A 200 -15.63 9.14 -15.65
C LYS A 200 -16.20 8.88 -14.25
N ALA A 201 -15.71 7.85 -13.57
CA ALA A 201 -16.08 7.52 -12.20
C ALA A 201 -15.29 8.30 -11.14
N GLY A 202 -14.41 9.23 -11.54
CA GLY A 202 -13.60 10.07 -10.63
C GLY A 202 -12.38 9.34 -10.05
N ILE A 203 -11.93 8.26 -10.68
CA ILE A 203 -10.72 7.53 -10.31
C ILE A 203 -9.54 8.13 -11.08
N GLU A 204 -8.43 8.40 -10.39
CA GLU A 204 -7.20 8.85 -11.03
C GLU A 204 -6.62 7.69 -11.85
N THR A 205 -6.67 7.80 -13.17
CA THR A 205 -6.22 6.74 -14.08
C THR A 205 -5.10 7.21 -15.00
N THR A 206 -4.04 6.41 -15.11
CA THR A 206 -2.95 6.60 -16.07
C THR A 206 -2.98 5.46 -17.08
N VAL A 207 -2.92 5.77 -18.37
CA VAL A 207 -2.77 4.77 -19.43
C VAL A 207 -1.30 4.62 -19.78
N ILE A 208 -0.83 3.39 -19.92
CA ILE A 208 0.55 3.09 -20.34
C ILE A 208 0.56 2.11 -21.51
N ALA A 209 1.65 2.17 -22.28
CA ALA A 209 1.96 1.15 -23.27
C ALA A 209 2.44 -0.15 -22.59
N ASP A 210 2.22 -1.29 -23.24
CA ASP A 210 2.59 -2.60 -22.69
C ASP A 210 4.11 -2.73 -22.46
N ALA A 211 4.94 -2.04 -23.25
CA ALA A 211 6.39 -2.00 -23.07
C ALA A 211 6.82 -1.28 -21.76
N ALA A 212 5.98 -0.37 -21.24
CA ALA A 212 6.27 0.38 -20.03
C ALA A 212 5.89 -0.38 -18.75
N ILE A 213 5.29 -1.58 -18.86
CA ILE A 213 4.82 -2.37 -17.72
C ILE A 213 5.95 -2.60 -16.72
N PHE A 214 7.11 -3.07 -17.19
CA PHE A 214 8.24 -3.39 -16.32
C PHE A 214 8.83 -2.14 -15.65
N ALA A 215 8.94 -1.02 -16.40
CA ALA A 215 9.49 0.23 -15.88
C ALA A 215 8.64 0.82 -14.74
N VAL A 216 7.33 0.71 -14.87
CA VAL A 216 6.37 1.29 -13.90
C VAL A 216 6.11 0.37 -12.72
N MET A 217 6.41 -0.94 -12.83
CA MET A 217 6.12 -1.95 -11.81
C MET A 217 6.72 -1.63 -10.43
N SER A 218 7.87 -0.96 -10.37
CA SER A 218 8.52 -0.54 -9.11
C SER A 218 7.64 0.35 -8.21
N ARG A 219 6.64 1.03 -8.78
CA ARG A 219 5.72 1.93 -8.06
C ARG A 219 4.37 1.28 -7.76
N VAL A 220 4.10 0.11 -8.32
CA VAL A 220 2.82 -0.58 -8.21
C VAL A 220 2.76 -1.35 -6.89
N ASN A 221 1.67 -1.20 -6.15
CA ASN A 221 1.48 -1.94 -4.90
C ASN A 221 0.76 -3.27 -5.11
N LYS A 222 -0.16 -3.34 -6.07
CA LYS A 222 -1.01 -4.51 -6.35
C LYS A 222 -1.32 -4.59 -7.84
N VAL A 223 -1.29 -5.80 -8.38
CA VAL A 223 -1.74 -6.07 -9.74
C VAL A 223 -3.10 -6.74 -9.67
N ILE A 224 -4.11 -6.15 -10.33
CA ILE A 224 -5.46 -6.70 -10.40
C ILE A 224 -5.82 -6.94 -11.85
N ILE A 225 -6.03 -8.21 -12.20
CA ILE A 225 -6.33 -8.63 -13.56
C ILE A 225 -7.66 -9.37 -13.65
N GLY A 226 -8.26 -9.30 -14.83
CA GLY A 226 -9.30 -10.22 -15.25
C GLY A 226 -8.70 -11.44 -15.93
N THR A 227 -9.52 -12.46 -16.15
CA THR A 227 -9.15 -13.64 -16.93
C THR A 227 -10.29 -14.02 -17.88
N GLN A 228 -9.96 -14.74 -18.95
CA GLN A 228 -10.94 -15.35 -19.84
C GLN A 228 -11.35 -16.73 -19.31
N THR A 229 -10.39 -17.53 -18.87
CA THR A 229 -10.63 -18.90 -18.36
C THR A 229 -9.59 -19.23 -17.28
N VAL A 230 -10.02 -19.88 -16.21
CA VAL A 230 -9.13 -20.48 -15.20
C VAL A 230 -9.12 -21.99 -15.45
N LEU A 231 -7.92 -22.56 -15.59
CA LEU A 231 -7.71 -23.96 -15.92
C LEU A 231 -7.64 -24.81 -14.64
N ALA A 232 -7.79 -26.13 -14.76
CA ALA A 232 -7.82 -27.03 -13.60
C ALA A 232 -6.52 -27.06 -12.80
N ASN A 233 -5.39 -26.77 -13.44
CA ASN A 233 -4.10 -26.63 -12.76
C ASN A 233 -3.97 -25.31 -11.97
N GLY A 234 -5.01 -24.46 -11.96
CA GLY A 234 -4.97 -23.12 -11.37
C GLY A 234 -4.29 -22.07 -12.25
N GLY A 235 -3.82 -22.44 -13.44
CA GLY A 235 -3.31 -21.50 -14.44
C GLY A 235 -4.45 -20.68 -15.04
N LEU A 236 -4.10 -19.57 -15.69
CA LEU A 236 -5.07 -18.70 -16.31
C LEU A 236 -4.77 -18.46 -17.78
N ARG A 237 -5.84 -18.36 -18.56
CA ARG A 237 -5.82 -17.87 -19.93
C ARG A 237 -6.42 -16.47 -19.93
N ALA A 238 -5.57 -15.47 -20.12
CA ALA A 238 -5.96 -14.05 -20.10
C ALA A 238 -5.56 -13.36 -21.39
N VAL A 239 -5.86 -12.06 -21.48
CA VAL A 239 -5.47 -11.22 -22.61
C VAL A 239 -3.96 -11.24 -22.81
N ASN A 240 -3.51 -10.99 -24.04
CA ASN A 240 -2.10 -10.98 -24.38
C ASN A 240 -1.29 -9.99 -23.51
N GLY A 241 -0.03 -10.32 -23.22
CA GLY A 241 0.84 -9.51 -22.37
C GLY A 241 0.61 -9.70 -20.86
N THR A 242 -0.43 -10.44 -20.45
CA THR A 242 -0.66 -10.74 -19.03
C THR A 242 0.46 -11.59 -18.42
N HIS A 243 1.11 -12.47 -19.19
CA HIS A 243 2.25 -13.24 -18.68
C HIS A 243 3.45 -12.33 -18.36
N THR A 244 3.76 -11.39 -19.25
CA THR A 244 4.82 -10.40 -19.01
C THR A 244 4.54 -9.54 -17.78
N LEU A 245 3.28 -9.14 -17.60
CA LEU A 245 2.82 -8.44 -16.41
C LEU A 245 3.02 -9.29 -15.14
N ALA A 246 2.67 -10.58 -15.20
CA ALA A 246 2.81 -11.49 -14.07
C ALA A 246 4.28 -11.76 -13.71
N LEU A 247 5.16 -11.90 -14.70
CA LEU A 247 6.60 -12.02 -14.49
C LEU A 247 7.19 -10.75 -13.86
N ALA A 248 6.83 -9.58 -14.40
CA ALA A 248 7.24 -8.30 -13.83
C ALA A 248 6.74 -8.17 -12.38
N ALA A 249 5.49 -8.55 -12.12
CA ALA A 249 4.90 -8.50 -10.79
C ALA A 249 5.66 -9.40 -9.82
N LYS A 250 6.00 -10.63 -10.24
CA LYS A 250 6.78 -11.58 -9.46
C LYS A 250 8.19 -11.07 -9.16
N HIS A 251 8.87 -10.49 -10.15
CA HIS A 251 10.20 -9.91 -9.98
C HIS A 251 10.22 -8.78 -8.95
N HIS A 252 9.17 -7.96 -8.92
CA HIS A 252 9.02 -6.87 -7.95
C HIS A 252 8.31 -7.28 -6.65
N SER A 253 8.07 -8.58 -6.42
CA SER A 253 7.32 -9.10 -5.26
C SER A 253 5.96 -8.43 -5.04
N THR A 254 5.32 -7.98 -6.12
CA THR A 254 3.98 -7.39 -6.06
C THR A 254 2.92 -8.50 -6.17
N PRO A 255 1.91 -8.51 -5.30
CA PRO A 255 0.89 -9.54 -5.32
C PRO A 255 -0.02 -9.39 -6.54
N LEU A 256 -0.23 -10.50 -7.24
CA LEU A 256 -1.12 -10.59 -8.41
C LEU A 256 -2.45 -11.21 -7.99
N ILE A 257 -3.51 -10.41 -8.14
CA ILE A 257 -4.88 -10.72 -7.75
C ILE A 257 -5.72 -10.88 -9.02
N VAL A 258 -6.44 -11.99 -9.11
CA VAL A 258 -7.27 -12.30 -10.28
C VAL A 258 -8.74 -12.23 -9.89
N CYS A 259 -9.49 -11.35 -10.52
CA CYS A 259 -10.95 -11.30 -10.37
C CYS A 259 -11.59 -12.21 -11.42
N ALA A 260 -12.03 -13.39 -10.99
CA ALA A 260 -12.60 -14.41 -11.85
C ALA A 260 -13.90 -14.97 -11.23
N PRO A 261 -15.07 -14.77 -11.88
CA PRO A 261 -16.29 -15.44 -11.44
C PRO A 261 -16.19 -16.95 -11.66
N MET A 262 -16.93 -17.73 -10.86
CA MET A 262 -16.80 -19.20 -10.84
C MET A 262 -17.09 -19.88 -12.18
N PHE A 263 -17.99 -19.32 -13.01
CA PHE A 263 -18.32 -19.89 -14.32
C PHE A 263 -17.15 -19.86 -15.34
N LYS A 264 -16.04 -19.16 -15.03
CA LYS A 264 -14.84 -19.16 -15.86
C LYS A 264 -13.84 -20.26 -15.49
N LEU A 265 -14.10 -21.02 -14.42
CA LEU A 265 -13.31 -22.21 -14.12
C LEU A 265 -13.64 -23.29 -15.15
N SER A 266 -12.61 -23.96 -15.66
CA SER A 266 -12.74 -25.05 -16.61
C SER A 266 -11.87 -26.22 -16.18
N PRO A 267 -12.39 -27.46 -16.22
CA PRO A 267 -11.62 -28.66 -15.89
C PRO A 267 -10.54 -28.99 -16.94
N GLN A 268 -10.51 -28.29 -18.08
CA GLN A 268 -9.54 -28.55 -19.13
C GLN A 268 -8.11 -28.16 -18.72
N VAL A 269 -7.14 -29.02 -19.02
CA VAL A 269 -5.70 -28.77 -18.83
C VAL A 269 -5.04 -28.62 -20.20
N ARG A 270 -5.30 -27.49 -20.89
CA ARG A 270 -4.58 -27.16 -22.14
C ARG A 270 -3.42 -26.23 -21.82
N LYS A 271 -2.18 -26.72 -22.02
CA LYS A 271 -0.94 -25.96 -21.80
C LYS A 271 -0.61 -25.00 -22.95
N HIS A 272 -1.07 -25.29 -24.16
CA HIS A 272 -0.77 -24.48 -25.32
C HIS A 272 -1.94 -23.55 -25.66
N PRO A 273 -1.71 -22.23 -25.76
CA PRO A 273 -2.71 -21.34 -26.35
C PRO A 273 -2.92 -21.77 -27.81
N ALA A 274 -4.17 -21.90 -28.22
CA ALA A 274 -4.47 -22.06 -29.64
C ALA A 274 -3.95 -20.81 -30.36
N LEU A 275 -2.97 -20.99 -31.24
CA LEU A 275 -2.52 -19.97 -32.18
C LEU A 275 -3.66 -19.69 -33.14
N SER A 276 -4.56 -18.78 -32.77
CA SER A 276 -5.70 -18.42 -33.60
C SER A 276 -5.69 -16.92 -33.86
N GLY A 277 -5.49 -16.55 -35.13
CA GLY A 277 -5.68 -15.20 -35.63
C GLY A 277 -4.47 -14.65 -36.41
N SER A 278 -4.64 -14.47 -37.72
CA SER A 278 -3.80 -13.60 -38.54
C SER A 278 -4.23 -12.14 -38.30
N CYS A 279 -3.53 -11.38 -37.43
CA CYS A 279 -3.79 -9.93 -37.24
C CYS A 279 -3.12 -9.09 -38.34
N ILE A 280 -3.47 -9.35 -39.60
CA ILE A 280 -2.93 -8.58 -40.73
C ILE A 280 -3.45 -7.13 -40.70
N PHE A 281 -4.68 -6.93 -40.20
CA PHE A 281 -5.33 -5.60 -40.16
C PHE A 281 -4.72 -4.60 -39.17
N PHE A 282 -4.06 -5.06 -38.10
CA PHE A 282 -3.61 -4.15 -37.03
C PHE A 282 -2.21 -3.56 -37.23
N LEU A 283 -1.35 -4.25 -37.97
CA LEU A 283 0.06 -3.84 -38.11
C LEU A 283 0.29 -2.72 -39.14
N HIS A 284 -0.75 -2.27 -39.88
CA HIS A 284 -0.62 -1.31 -40.99
C HIS A 284 0.45 -1.69 -42.04
N ILE A 285 0.96 -2.92 -42.03
CA ILE A 285 1.90 -3.42 -43.03
C ILE A 285 1.09 -3.68 -44.29
N SER A 286 1.14 -2.76 -45.24
CA SER A 286 0.61 -2.94 -46.59
C SER A 286 1.76 -3.16 -47.57
N GLY A 287 1.60 -4.12 -48.49
CA GLY A 287 2.50 -4.32 -49.64
C GLY A 287 3.12 -5.72 -49.74
N GLU A 288 4.00 -5.88 -50.73
CA GLU A 288 4.76 -7.12 -51.08
C GLU A 288 5.60 -7.71 -49.93
N ILE A 289 5.74 -7.01 -48.82
CA ILE A 289 6.50 -7.44 -47.64
C ILE A 289 5.71 -8.48 -46.82
N LEU A 290 4.37 -8.44 -46.85
CA LEU A 290 3.52 -9.43 -46.18
C LEU A 290 3.75 -10.86 -46.68
N SER A 291 4.06 -11.04 -47.96
CA SER A 291 4.35 -12.37 -48.50
C SER A 291 5.71 -12.92 -48.07
N LYS A 292 6.58 -12.08 -47.48
CA LYS A 292 7.92 -12.46 -46.98
C LYS A 292 7.97 -12.61 -45.46
N VAL A 293 6.95 -12.17 -44.72
CA VAL A 293 6.95 -12.12 -43.26
C VAL A 293 5.80 -12.94 -42.71
N ASN A 294 6.10 -13.84 -41.77
CA ASN A 294 5.09 -14.60 -41.05
C ASN A 294 4.62 -13.81 -39.83
N VAL A 295 3.37 -13.36 -39.85
CA VAL A 295 2.78 -12.52 -38.81
C VAL A 295 1.84 -13.35 -37.94
N HIS A 296 2.20 -13.53 -36.67
CA HIS A 296 1.38 -14.20 -35.67
C HIS A 296 0.87 -13.20 -34.64
N CYS A 297 -0.38 -13.36 -34.22
CA CYS A 297 -1.01 -12.47 -33.26
C CYS A 297 -1.84 -13.29 -32.25
N PRO A 298 -1.19 -13.80 -31.20
CA PRO A 298 -1.93 -14.45 -30.13
C PRO A 298 -2.74 -13.41 -29.37
N VAL A 299 -4.07 -13.59 -29.35
CA VAL A 299 -4.99 -12.74 -28.58
C VAL A 299 -4.95 -13.07 -27.08
N PHE A 300 -4.63 -14.33 -26.76
CA PHE A 300 -4.61 -14.83 -25.41
C PHE A 300 -3.23 -15.36 -25.05
N ASP A 301 -2.93 -15.26 -23.76
CA ASP A 301 -1.69 -15.66 -23.15
C ASP A 301 -1.97 -16.60 -21.96
N TYR A 302 -1.02 -17.48 -21.68
CA TYR A 302 -1.11 -18.43 -20.60
C TYR A 302 -0.21 -17.97 -19.45
N VAL A 303 -0.81 -17.79 -18.27
CA VAL A 303 -0.06 -17.46 -17.05
C VAL A 303 -0.13 -18.65 -16.11
N PRO A 304 1.04 -19.16 -15.68
CA PRO A 304 1.08 -20.32 -14.81
C PRO A 304 0.66 -19.98 -13.37
N PRO A 305 0.19 -20.97 -12.61
CA PRO A 305 -0.35 -20.77 -11.26
C PRO A 305 0.66 -20.20 -10.26
N GLU A 306 1.97 -20.46 -10.42
CA GLU A 306 3.00 -19.98 -9.48
C GLU A 306 3.20 -18.45 -9.46
N LEU A 307 2.70 -17.75 -10.47
CA LEU A 307 2.76 -16.29 -10.55
C LEU A 307 1.52 -15.63 -9.92
N ILE A 308 0.50 -16.41 -9.58
CA ILE A 308 -0.77 -15.92 -9.05
C ILE A 308 -0.73 -15.96 -7.53
N THR A 309 -1.17 -14.89 -6.88
CA THR A 309 -1.22 -14.83 -5.42
C THR A 309 -2.61 -15.17 -4.88
N LEU A 310 -3.66 -14.60 -5.47
CA LEU A 310 -5.03 -14.71 -4.95
C LEU A 310 -6.07 -14.68 -6.09
N PHE A 311 -7.05 -15.57 -6.00
CA PHE A 311 -8.28 -15.52 -6.80
C PHE A 311 -9.40 -14.88 -5.99
N ILE A 312 -10.12 -13.95 -6.60
CA ILE A 312 -11.35 -13.37 -6.05
C ILE A 312 -12.51 -13.84 -6.93
N SER A 313 -13.38 -14.66 -6.35
CA SER A 313 -14.60 -15.16 -6.95
C SER A 313 -15.83 -14.56 -6.25
N ASN A 314 -17.03 -14.97 -6.68
CA ASN A 314 -18.30 -14.58 -6.06
C ASN A 314 -18.54 -15.20 -4.67
N ILE A 315 -17.84 -16.28 -4.31
CA ILE A 315 -17.94 -16.93 -3.00
C ILE A 315 -16.86 -16.48 -2.02
N GLY A 316 -15.78 -15.85 -2.51
CA GLY A 316 -14.73 -15.32 -1.67
C GLY A 316 -13.34 -15.32 -2.31
N GLY A 317 -12.33 -15.14 -1.46
CA GLY A 317 -10.93 -15.21 -1.85
C GLY A 317 -10.38 -16.63 -1.70
N HIS A 318 -9.73 -17.14 -2.75
CA HIS A 318 -9.14 -18.48 -2.76
C HIS A 318 -7.68 -18.43 -3.20
N ALA A 319 -6.85 -19.28 -2.59
CA ALA A 319 -5.50 -19.54 -3.08
C ALA A 319 -5.55 -20.34 -4.39
N PRO A 320 -4.54 -20.23 -5.28
CA PRO A 320 -4.46 -21.05 -6.49
C PRO A 320 -4.50 -22.56 -6.20
N SER A 321 -3.92 -22.98 -5.08
CA SER A 321 -3.97 -24.38 -4.63
C SER A 321 -5.37 -24.84 -4.25
N TYR A 322 -6.34 -23.96 -4.02
CA TYR A 322 -7.71 -24.36 -3.68
C TYR A 322 -8.60 -24.58 -4.91
N ILE A 323 -8.12 -24.22 -6.11
CA ILE A 323 -8.89 -24.31 -7.35
C ILE A 323 -9.30 -25.75 -7.69
N TYR A 324 -8.47 -26.76 -7.38
CA TYR A 324 -8.83 -28.16 -7.62
C TYR A 324 -10.09 -28.57 -6.84
N ARG A 325 -10.23 -28.07 -5.60
CA ARG A 325 -11.37 -28.40 -4.74
C ARG A 325 -12.64 -27.74 -5.26
N LEU A 326 -12.54 -26.47 -5.67
CA LEU A 326 -13.65 -25.80 -6.34
C LEU A 326 -14.06 -26.54 -7.63
N MET A 327 -13.10 -27.09 -8.37
CA MET A 327 -13.40 -27.87 -9.57
C MET A 327 -14.15 -29.15 -9.23
N SER A 328 -13.73 -29.89 -8.20
CA SER A 328 -14.42 -31.10 -7.75
C SER A 328 -15.82 -30.84 -7.17
N GLU A 329 -16.04 -29.65 -6.59
CA GLU A 329 -17.35 -29.25 -6.08
C GLU A 329 -18.30 -28.80 -7.20
N LEU A 330 -17.77 -28.35 -8.35
CA LEU A 330 -18.55 -27.80 -9.45
C LEU A 330 -18.80 -28.76 -10.62
N TYR A 331 -17.85 -29.65 -10.91
CA TYR A 331 -17.86 -30.49 -12.10
C TYR A 331 -17.64 -31.95 -11.75
N HIS A 332 -18.30 -32.84 -12.49
CA HIS A 332 -18.10 -34.28 -12.37
C HIS A 332 -16.88 -34.71 -13.22
N PRO A 333 -16.03 -35.63 -12.73
CA PRO A 333 -14.83 -36.05 -13.47
C PRO A 333 -15.10 -36.75 -14.80
N GLU A 334 -16.28 -37.36 -14.96
CA GLU A 334 -16.68 -38.00 -16.23
C GLU A 334 -16.97 -36.99 -17.35
N ASP A 335 -17.27 -35.73 -17.00
CA ASP A 335 -17.63 -34.67 -17.94
C ASP A 335 -16.43 -33.78 -18.32
N HIS A 336 -15.20 -34.21 -18.03
CA HIS A 336 -13.99 -33.42 -18.32
C HIS A 336 -13.65 -33.37 -19.82
N GLU A 337 -13.99 -34.43 -20.57
CA GLU A 337 -13.77 -34.56 -22.01
C GLU A 337 -15.12 -34.49 -22.75
N LEU A 338 -15.64 -33.27 -22.88
CA LEU A 338 -16.81 -32.95 -23.72
C LEU A 338 -16.43 -32.63 -25.17
#